data_AF-A0A411DT33-F1
#
_entry.id   AF-A0A411DT33-F1
#
_cell.length_a   1.000
_cell.length_b   1.000
_cell.length_c   1.000
_cell.angle_alpha   90.00
_cell.angle_beta   90.00
_cell.angle_gamma   90.00
#
_symmetry.space_group_name_H-M   'P 1'
#
loop_
_entity.id
_entity.type
_entity.pdbx_description
1 polymer ?
#
loop_
_entity_poly.entity_id
_entity_poly.type
_entity_poly.pdbx_seq_one_letter_code
_entity_poly.pdbx_strand_id
1 'polypeptide(L)'
;MKKIKLPLASIMMCFSIAAFSQVGINTDSPKVTLHVEGKPDVATAADGVMAPRMTGDQLRAKDNVYLAAQTGALVYVTQAVTVPSVKTAKVDKAGYYMFNGTTWKFAFGGQDNDIPIGDLIYYHGSMPAGTSGASTLASTYLTDLPVLGGFLRLDAQFNSSSAGTGAATTFNPRLYNVGTSDVKIWVSEMSTHTGDSDNGNIKLSPGAYRQFDDGVYLTQTHNETVTFDITVQEPEPRWYRVYYAFRVDNKSTTGSSDATTTDSNTSDNTRELFLSVQRLY
;
A
#
# COMPACT_ATOMS: atom_id res chain seq x y z
N MET A 1 40.73 -17.37 -85.93
CA MET A 1 40.19 -17.97 -84.69
C MET A 1 41.17 -17.74 -83.55
N LYS A 2 40.81 -16.96 -82.53
CA LYS A 2 41.54 -16.89 -81.25
C LYS A 2 40.51 -17.02 -80.12
N LYS A 3 40.66 -18.07 -79.30
CA LYS A 3 39.79 -18.36 -78.15
C LYS A 3 40.22 -17.47 -76.99
N ILE A 4 39.32 -16.65 -76.45
CA ILE A 4 39.53 -15.92 -75.20
C ILE A 4 38.72 -16.63 -74.11
N LYS A 5 39.42 -17.06 -73.05
CA LYS A 5 38.86 -17.73 -71.87
C LYS A 5 38.30 -16.68 -70.91
N LEU A 6 37.09 -16.92 -70.43
CA LEU A 6 36.33 -16.07 -69.52
C LEU A 6 36.92 -16.14 -68.08
N PRO A 7 37.27 -15.03 -67.41
CA PRO A 7 37.52 -15.08 -65.97
C PRO A 7 36.19 -14.93 -65.21
N LEU A 8 35.89 -15.99 -64.48
CA LEU A 8 34.83 -16.20 -63.51
C LEU A 8 35.02 -15.27 -62.29
N ALA A 9 34.63 -13.99 -62.33
CA ALA A 9 34.60 -13.14 -61.12
C ALA A 9 33.84 -11.82 -61.31
N SER A 10 32.55 -11.86 -61.66
CA SER A 10 31.67 -10.69 -61.52
C SER A 10 30.23 -11.14 -61.27
N ILE A 11 30.05 -11.89 -60.19
CA ILE A 11 28.77 -11.95 -59.47
C ILE A 11 28.95 -11.02 -58.28
N MET A 12 28.66 -9.73 -58.46
CA MET A 12 28.54 -8.82 -57.33
C MET A 12 27.17 -9.11 -56.69
N MET A 13 27.17 -10.12 -55.82
CA MET A 13 26.03 -10.51 -55.02
C MET A 13 25.78 -9.38 -54.01
N CYS A 14 24.82 -8.51 -54.32
CA CYS A 14 24.25 -7.61 -53.33
C CYS A 14 23.54 -8.45 -52.28
N PHE A 15 24.29 -8.93 -51.28
CA PHE A 15 23.69 -9.45 -50.06
C PHE A 15 23.03 -8.27 -49.35
N SER A 16 21.72 -8.12 -49.53
CA SER A 16 20.88 -7.39 -48.59
C SER A 16 20.90 -8.17 -47.28
N ILE A 17 21.94 -7.97 -46.47
CA ILE A 17 21.92 -8.43 -45.08
C ILE A 17 20.78 -7.67 -44.42
N ALA A 18 19.75 -8.39 -43.97
CA ALA A 18 18.76 -7.85 -43.08
C ALA A 18 19.46 -7.54 -41.76
N ALA A 19 19.96 -6.30 -41.61
CA ALA A 19 20.47 -5.82 -40.34
C ALA A 19 19.27 -5.63 -39.41
N PHE A 20 19.09 -6.57 -38.47
CA PHE A 20 18.11 -6.39 -37.40
C PHE A 20 18.58 -5.22 -36.51
N SER A 21 17.72 -4.21 -36.29
CA SER A 21 18.01 -3.02 -35.49
C SER A 21 17.96 -3.29 -33.97
N GLN A 22 18.65 -4.32 -33.50
CA GLN A 22 18.74 -4.64 -32.07
C GLN A 22 19.70 -3.65 -31.39
N VAL A 23 19.29 -3.08 -30.26
CA VAL A 23 20.09 -2.11 -29.50
C VAL A 23 20.64 -2.77 -28.24
N GLY A 24 21.95 -2.92 -28.17
CA GLY A 24 22.67 -3.29 -26.95
C GLY A 24 23.18 -2.06 -26.21
N ILE A 25 23.00 -2.01 -24.90
CA ILE A 25 23.68 -1.06 -24.02
C ILE A 25 24.55 -1.89 -23.08
N ASN A 26 25.86 -1.66 -23.14
CA ASN A 26 26.87 -2.40 -22.37
C ASN A 26 26.91 -3.92 -22.69
N THR A 27 26.48 -4.32 -23.90
CA THR A 27 26.51 -5.71 -24.39
C THR A 27 26.66 -5.74 -25.91
N ASP A 28 27.63 -6.49 -26.43
CA ASP A 28 27.91 -6.59 -27.87
C ASP A 28 27.09 -7.68 -28.57
N SER A 29 26.36 -8.50 -27.80
CA SER A 29 25.48 -9.55 -28.31
C SER A 29 24.08 -9.41 -27.68
N PRO A 30 23.28 -8.43 -28.15
CA PRO A 30 21.92 -8.24 -27.68
C PRO A 30 21.10 -9.51 -27.91
N LYS A 31 20.37 -9.95 -26.89
CA LYS A 31 19.50 -11.14 -26.97
C LYS A 31 18.05 -10.80 -27.29
N VAL A 32 17.71 -9.50 -27.26
CA VAL A 32 16.38 -8.93 -27.45
C VAL A 32 16.50 -7.55 -28.09
N THR A 33 15.40 -6.97 -28.56
CA THR A 33 15.38 -5.67 -29.26
C THR A 33 16.07 -4.53 -28.50
N LEU A 34 15.94 -4.50 -27.16
CA LEU A 34 16.73 -3.64 -26.28
C LEU A 34 17.30 -4.50 -25.15
N HIS A 35 18.62 -4.73 -25.16
CA HIS A 35 19.32 -5.47 -24.12
C HIS A 35 20.24 -4.51 -23.34
N VAL A 36 19.96 -4.30 -22.06
CA VAL A 36 20.77 -3.48 -21.16
C VAL A 36 21.43 -4.40 -20.15
N GLU A 37 22.76 -4.48 -20.19
CA GLU A 37 23.55 -5.34 -19.29
C GLU A 37 24.23 -4.48 -18.22
N GLY A 38 24.13 -4.87 -16.95
CA GLY A 38 24.74 -4.15 -15.83
C GLY A 38 26.22 -4.47 -15.61
N LYS A 39 26.80 -3.94 -14.53
CA LYS A 39 28.15 -4.23 -14.03
C LYS A 39 28.09 -4.65 -12.55
N PRO A 40 27.52 -5.82 -12.24
CA PRO A 40 27.20 -6.22 -10.87
C PRO A 40 28.41 -6.30 -9.93
N ASP A 41 29.61 -6.55 -10.47
CA ASP A 41 30.85 -6.69 -9.68
C ASP A 41 31.62 -5.36 -9.52
N VAL A 42 31.14 -4.25 -10.09
CA VAL A 42 31.81 -2.94 -10.02
C VAL A 42 31.10 -2.06 -9.00
N ALA A 43 31.54 -2.08 -7.74
CA ALA A 43 30.91 -1.36 -6.63
C ALA A 43 30.78 0.17 -6.82
N THR A 44 31.54 0.76 -7.75
CA THR A 44 31.47 2.20 -8.09
C THR A 44 30.58 2.50 -9.30
N ALA A 45 29.95 1.49 -9.90
CA ALA A 45 29.02 1.64 -11.01
C ALA A 45 27.59 1.50 -10.50
N ALA A 46 26.74 2.47 -10.82
CA ALA A 46 25.30 2.36 -10.58
C ALA A 46 24.63 1.74 -11.80
N ASP A 47 24.03 0.56 -11.64
CA ASP A 47 23.24 -0.10 -12.67
C ASP A 47 21.79 0.37 -12.64
N GLY A 48 21.17 0.57 -13.81
CA GLY A 48 19.75 0.86 -13.90
C GLY A 48 19.29 1.44 -15.24
N VAL A 49 17.96 1.54 -15.39
CA VAL A 49 17.30 2.25 -16.49
C VAL A 49 16.42 3.33 -15.88
N MET A 50 16.69 4.59 -16.21
CA MET A 50 15.90 5.73 -15.75
C MET A 50 15.01 6.24 -16.88
N ALA A 51 13.69 6.20 -16.70
CA ALA A 51 12.75 6.76 -17.67
C ALA A 51 12.82 8.30 -17.70
N PRO A 52 12.28 8.97 -18.74
CA PRO A 52 12.16 10.42 -18.76
C PRO A 52 11.43 10.95 -17.52
N ARG A 53 12.03 11.94 -16.86
CA ARG A 53 11.52 12.56 -15.63
C ARG A 53 10.85 13.89 -15.91
N MET A 54 9.69 14.14 -15.32
CA MET A 54 8.99 15.43 -15.42
C MET A 54 8.00 15.62 -14.27
N THR A 55 7.52 16.85 -14.02
CA THR A 55 6.40 17.07 -13.08
C THR A 55 5.08 16.65 -13.72
N GLY A 56 4.03 16.46 -12.91
CA GLY A 56 2.68 16.17 -13.41
C GLY A 56 2.15 17.28 -14.31
N ASP A 57 2.48 18.55 -14.03
CA ASP A 57 2.13 19.68 -14.89
C ASP A 57 2.86 19.67 -16.24
N GLN A 58 4.15 19.30 -16.25
CA GLN A 58 4.91 19.11 -17.49
C GLN A 58 4.38 17.93 -18.31
N LEU A 59 3.92 16.86 -17.65
CA LEU A 59 3.29 15.72 -18.30
C LEU A 59 1.94 16.11 -18.93
N ARG A 60 1.10 16.85 -18.18
CA ARG A 60 -0.17 17.40 -18.66
C ARG A 60 0.01 18.33 -19.85
N ALA A 61 1.05 19.16 -19.87
CA ALA A 61 1.37 20.02 -21.02
C ALA A 61 1.63 19.22 -22.31
N LYS A 62 1.90 17.91 -22.22
CA LYS A 62 2.08 16.99 -23.35
C LYS A 62 0.83 16.19 -23.72
N ASP A 63 -0.34 16.54 -23.20
CA ASP A 63 -1.59 15.82 -23.49
C ASP A 63 -1.86 15.64 -24.99
N ASN A 64 -1.54 16.65 -25.82
CA ASN A 64 -1.79 16.60 -27.26
C ASN A 64 -0.85 15.66 -28.04
N VAL A 65 0.27 15.23 -27.44
CA VAL A 65 1.26 14.35 -28.12
C VAL A 65 1.28 12.93 -27.60
N TYR A 66 0.69 12.67 -26.42
CA TYR A 66 0.46 11.30 -25.94
C TYR A 66 -0.86 10.77 -26.48
N LEU A 67 -0.79 10.12 -27.65
CA LEU A 67 -1.93 9.53 -28.37
C LEU A 67 -1.84 8.00 -28.33
N ALA A 68 -2.77 7.30 -29.01
CA ALA A 68 -2.83 5.84 -29.00
C ALA A 68 -1.48 5.16 -29.35
N ALA A 69 -0.67 5.77 -30.22
CA ALA A 69 0.66 5.27 -30.61
C ALA A 69 1.71 5.28 -29.48
N GLN A 70 1.48 6.05 -28.41
CA GLN A 70 2.35 6.11 -27.22
C GLN A 70 1.86 5.19 -26.09
N THR A 71 0.90 4.30 -26.35
CA THR A 71 0.49 3.29 -25.36
C THR A 71 1.69 2.47 -24.90
N GLY A 72 1.86 2.30 -23.60
CA GLY A 72 3.02 1.65 -23.00
C GLY A 72 4.19 2.60 -22.70
N ALA A 73 4.09 3.90 -23.05
CA ALA A 73 5.10 4.88 -22.66
C ALA A 73 5.20 4.96 -21.12
N LEU A 74 6.42 4.80 -20.61
CA LEU A 74 6.74 4.89 -19.19
C LEU A 74 7.49 6.20 -18.92
N VAL A 75 7.04 6.95 -17.91
CA VAL A 75 7.70 8.18 -17.43
C VAL A 75 7.78 8.15 -15.92
N TYR A 76 8.75 8.85 -15.35
CA TYR A 76 8.78 9.09 -13.92
C TYR A 76 8.28 10.50 -13.63
N VAL A 77 7.16 10.60 -12.92
CA VAL A 77 6.62 11.86 -12.45
C VAL A 77 7.29 12.23 -11.13
N THR A 78 7.83 13.45 -11.02
CA THR A 78 8.54 13.89 -9.82
C THR A 78 7.64 14.56 -8.79
N GLN A 79 6.48 15.07 -9.21
CA GLN A 79 5.50 15.79 -8.39
C GLN A 79 4.11 15.67 -9.01
N ALA A 80 3.05 15.69 -8.19
CA ALA A 80 1.66 15.67 -8.62
C ALA A 80 1.32 16.75 -9.66
N VAL A 81 0.30 16.52 -10.49
CA VAL A 81 -0.28 17.55 -11.35
C VAL A 81 -1.14 18.49 -10.51
N THR A 82 -0.97 19.80 -10.67
CA THR A 82 -1.71 20.78 -9.85
C THR A 82 -3.17 20.90 -10.30
N VAL A 83 -3.42 20.86 -11.61
CA VAL A 83 -4.77 20.93 -12.19
C VAL A 83 -4.93 19.81 -13.21
N PRO A 84 -5.49 18.65 -12.83
CA PRO A 84 -5.53 17.48 -13.70
C PRO A 84 -6.38 17.69 -14.96
N SER A 85 -5.93 17.11 -16.07
CA SER A 85 -6.77 16.86 -17.26
C SER A 85 -7.38 15.46 -17.19
N VAL A 86 -8.22 15.08 -18.17
CA VAL A 86 -8.70 13.69 -18.27
C VAL A 86 -7.54 12.69 -18.35
N LYS A 87 -6.45 13.01 -19.06
CA LYS A 87 -5.30 12.11 -19.21
C LYS A 87 -4.47 12.00 -17.94
N THR A 88 -4.35 13.10 -17.19
CA THR A 88 -3.53 13.20 -15.98
C THR A 88 -4.33 13.14 -14.68
N ALA A 89 -5.61 12.77 -14.75
CA ALA A 89 -6.53 12.71 -13.61
C ALA A 89 -6.03 11.87 -12.42
N LYS A 90 -5.11 10.93 -12.66
CA LYS A 90 -4.53 10.04 -11.64
C LYS A 90 -3.03 10.28 -11.42
N VAL A 91 -2.50 11.42 -11.85
CA VAL A 91 -1.08 11.79 -11.66
C VAL A 91 -0.98 12.67 -10.41
N ASP A 92 -1.22 12.05 -9.27
CA ASP A 92 -1.41 12.67 -7.95
C ASP A 92 -0.17 12.60 -7.04
N LYS A 93 0.86 11.87 -7.44
CA LYS A 93 2.10 11.74 -6.66
C LYS A 93 3.32 11.49 -7.53
N ALA A 94 4.49 11.45 -6.88
CA ALA A 94 5.73 11.07 -7.53
C ALA A 94 5.78 9.55 -7.74
N GLY A 95 6.28 9.10 -8.90
CA GLY A 95 6.38 7.68 -9.23
C GLY A 95 6.44 7.42 -10.73
N TYR A 96 6.57 6.16 -11.12
CA TYR A 96 6.46 5.77 -12.52
C TYR A 96 5.00 5.68 -12.95
N TYR A 97 4.71 6.25 -14.12
CA TYR A 97 3.39 6.21 -14.75
C TYR A 97 3.51 5.61 -16.15
N MET A 98 2.57 4.73 -16.50
CA MET A 98 2.45 4.16 -17.83
C MET A 98 1.20 4.71 -18.54
N PHE A 99 1.36 5.15 -19.78
CA PHE A 99 0.24 5.62 -20.59
C PHE A 99 -0.53 4.43 -21.16
N ASN A 100 -1.82 4.31 -20.85
CA ASN A 100 -2.65 3.19 -21.34
C ASN A 100 -3.33 3.47 -22.69
N GLY A 101 -2.91 4.52 -23.39
CA GLY A 101 -3.53 4.98 -24.65
C GLY A 101 -4.58 6.07 -24.46
N THR A 102 -5.12 6.23 -23.25
CA THR A 102 -6.12 7.27 -22.93
C THR A 102 -5.71 8.12 -21.72
N THR A 103 -5.19 7.50 -20.67
CA THR A 103 -4.86 8.14 -19.39
C THR A 103 -3.56 7.57 -18.83
N TRP A 104 -2.89 8.35 -17.99
CA TRP A 104 -1.75 7.89 -17.21
C TRP A 104 -2.23 7.05 -16.02
N LYS A 105 -1.61 5.89 -15.82
CA LYS A 105 -1.83 5.01 -14.67
C LYS A 105 -0.54 4.93 -13.88
N PHE A 106 -0.64 5.07 -12.56
CA PHE A 106 0.47 4.77 -11.68
C PHE A 106 0.91 3.33 -11.91
N ALA A 107 2.20 3.12 -12.07
CA ALA A 107 2.80 1.82 -12.30
C ALA A 107 3.51 1.34 -11.03
N PHE A 108 4.52 2.09 -10.56
CA PHE A 108 5.32 1.72 -9.38
C PHE A 108 6.28 2.84 -8.97
N GLY A 109 6.91 2.71 -7.81
CA GLY A 109 7.97 3.60 -7.35
C GLY A 109 7.50 4.98 -6.88
N GLY A 110 8.44 5.77 -6.36
CA GLY A 110 8.10 6.92 -5.51
C GLY A 110 8.33 6.58 -4.04
N GLN A 111 8.36 7.60 -3.18
CA GLN A 111 8.41 7.43 -1.73
C GLN A 111 6.96 7.22 -1.26
N ASP A 112 6.40 6.05 -1.55
CA ASP A 112 5.04 5.71 -1.15
C ASP A 112 5.14 4.82 0.09
N ASN A 113 5.01 5.43 1.28
CA ASN A 113 4.94 4.71 2.56
C ASN A 113 3.53 4.15 2.81
N ASP A 114 2.76 3.97 1.75
CA ASP A 114 1.36 3.59 1.77
C ASP A 114 1.18 2.20 1.14
N ILE A 115 0.04 1.58 1.42
CA ILE A 115 -0.34 0.30 0.79
C ILE A 115 -0.60 0.57 -0.70
N PRO A 116 -0.08 -0.24 -1.63
CA PRO A 116 -0.43 -0.11 -3.05
C PRO A 116 -1.92 -0.35 -3.30
N ILE A 117 -2.50 0.30 -4.31
CA ILE A 117 -3.92 0.14 -4.65
C ILE A 117 -4.19 -1.31 -5.05
N GLY A 118 -5.18 -1.93 -4.40
CA GLY A 118 -5.59 -3.32 -4.59
C GLY A 118 -4.95 -4.28 -3.59
N ASP A 119 -3.81 -3.91 -3.01
CA ASP A 119 -3.07 -4.78 -2.09
C ASP A 119 -3.78 -4.90 -0.74
N LEU A 120 -3.74 -6.12 -0.21
CA LEU A 120 -4.22 -6.49 1.11
C LEU A 120 -3.01 -6.87 1.97
N ILE A 121 -2.80 -6.14 3.05
CA ILE A 121 -1.78 -6.44 4.05
C ILE A 121 -2.42 -7.00 5.31
N TYR A 122 -1.61 -7.71 6.10
CA TYR A 122 -2.00 -8.26 7.39
C TYR A 122 -1.03 -7.80 8.46
N TYR A 123 -1.53 -7.63 9.68
CA TYR A 123 -0.73 -7.32 10.85
C TYR A 123 -1.16 -8.21 12.00
N HIS A 124 -0.19 -8.65 12.80
CA HIS A 124 -0.46 -9.29 14.08
C HIS A 124 0.42 -8.67 15.17
N GLY A 125 -0.13 -8.50 16.36
CA GLY A 125 0.61 -7.98 17.52
C GLY A 125 0.02 -8.53 18.82
N SER A 126 0.88 -8.76 19.81
CA SER A 126 0.48 -9.29 21.12
C SER A 126 0.84 -8.31 22.22
N MET A 127 -0.04 -8.12 23.20
CA MET A 127 0.21 -7.28 24.38
C MET A 127 -0.47 -7.84 25.63
N PRO A 128 -0.03 -7.51 26.85
CA PRO A 128 -0.65 -8.06 28.07
C PRO A 128 -2.11 -7.64 28.23
N ALA A 129 -3.00 -8.61 28.48
CA ALA A 129 -4.45 -8.37 28.61
C ALA A 129 -4.84 -7.63 29.89
N GLY A 130 -3.97 -7.65 30.90
CA GLY A 130 -4.15 -6.87 32.14
C GLY A 130 -3.96 -5.37 31.97
N THR A 131 -3.34 -4.91 30.88
CA THR A 131 -3.02 -3.50 30.69
C THR A 131 -4.30 -2.67 30.55
N SER A 132 -4.46 -1.64 31.36
CA SER A 132 -5.66 -0.81 31.39
C SER A 132 -5.38 0.63 31.78
N GLY A 133 -6.25 1.54 31.39
CA GLY A 133 -6.19 2.95 31.76
C GLY A 133 -6.65 3.87 30.63
N ALA A 134 -7.18 5.04 31.00
CA ALA A 134 -7.73 6.02 30.06
C ALA A 134 -6.72 6.57 29.02
N SER A 135 -5.43 6.26 29.13
CA SER A 135 -4.40 6.66 28.15
C SER A 135 -3.59 5.48 27.63
N THR A 136 -4.00 4.25 27.94
CA THR A 136 -3.33 3.04 27.48
C THR A 136 -3.71 2.76 26.03
N LEU A 137 -2.76 2.91 25.11
CA LEU A 137 -2.94 2.63 23.69
C LEU A 137 -2.20 1.36 23.27
N ALA A 138 -2.72 0.68 22.24
CA ALA A 138 -2.03 -0.45 21.61
C ALA A 138 -0.64 -0.04 21.13
N SER A 139 -0.51 1.17 20.56
CA SER A 139 0.76 1.73 20.09
C SER A 139 1.84 1.93 21.16
N THR A 140 1.49 1.85 22.45
CA THR A 140 2.49 1.86 23.55
C THR A 140 3.29 0.56 23.59
N TYR A 141 2.70 -0.55 23.13
CA TYR A 141 3.30 -1.89 23.13
C TYR A 141 3.63 -2.36 21.71
N LEU A 142 2.84 -1.91 20.73
CA LEU A 142 2.90 -2.29 19.33
C LEU A 142 3.42 -1.11 18.50
N THR A 143 4.75 -0.99 18.37
CA THR A 143 5.39 0.19 17.76
C THR A 143 5.30 0.23 16.24
N ASP A 144 4.89 -0.86 15.61
CA ASP A 144 4.85 -1.08 14.16
C ASP A 144 3.42 -1.20 13.61
N LEU A 145 2.43 -0.67 14.34
CA LEU A 145 1.05 -0.62 13.88
C LEU A 145 0.93 0.03 12.48
N PRO A 146 0.05 -0.48 11.60
CA PRO A 146 -0.13 0.08 10.26
C PRO A 146 -0.49 1.57 10.28
N VAL A 147 0.23 2.34 9.46
CA VAL A 147 -0.04 3.76 9.21
C VAL A 147 -0.50 3.94 7.77
N LEU A 148 -1.79 4.15 7.58
CA LEU A 148 -2.43 4.31 6.29
C LEU A 148 -2.03 5.66 5.69
N GLY A 149 -1.54 5.66 4.45
CA GLY A 149 -1.09 6.87 3.76
C GLY A 149 0.14 7.53 4.38
N GLY A 150 0.74 6.92 5.41
CA GLY A 150 1.78 7.54 6.22
C GLY A 150 1.29 8.61 7.22
N PHE A 151 -0.03 8.79 7.40
CA PHE A 151 -0.58 9.80 8.32
C PHE A 151 -1.76 9.34 9.18
N LEU A 152 -2.39 8.19 8.92
CA LEU A 152 -3.46 7.65 9.77
C LEU A 152 -3.04 6.32 10.42
N ARG A 153 -2.78 6.33 11.72
CA ARG A 153 -2.45 5.10 12.46
C ARG A 153 -3.71 4.41 12.95
N LEU A 154 -3.83 3.12 12.65
CA LEU A 154 -4.83 2.22 13.26
C LEU A 154 -4.37 1.86 14.68
N ASP A 155 -5.16 2.20 15.69
CA ASP A 155 -4.80 2.04 17.10
C ASP A 155 -6.02 1.61 17.93
N ALA A 156 -5.83 1.32 19.21
CA ALA A 156 -6.90 1.06 20.15
C ALA A 156 -6.55 1.57 21.54
N GLN A 157 -7.57 2.06 22.27
CA GLN A 157 -7.44 2.43 23.67
C GLN A 157 -8.06 1.35 24.56
N PHE A 158 -7.40 1.01 25.68
CA PHE A 158 -7.88 0.01 26.64
C PHE A 158 -8.28 0.62 27.99
N ASN A 159 -9.58 0.82 28.20
CA ASN A 159 -10.10 1.44 29.42
C ASN A 159 -9.99 0.53 30.65
N SER A 160 -10.04 -0.79 30.46
CA SER A 160 -10.10 -1.79 31.52
C SER A 160 -9.31 -3.04 31.13
N SER A 161 -9.07 -3.94 32.10
CA SER A 161 -8.40 -5.21 31.86
C SER A 161 -9.31 -6.11 31.01
N SER A 162 -8.74 -6.73 29.97
CA SER A 162 -9.43 -7.75 29.16
C SER A 162 -9.20 -9.16 29.69
N ALA A 163 -8.42 -9.32 30.76
CA ALA A 163 -8.17 -10.62 31.37
C ALA A 163 -9.35 -11.15 32.20
N GLY A 164 -10.49 -10.46 32.24
CA GLY A 164 -11.71 -10.93 32.89
C GLY A 164 -12.53 -11.92 32.06
N THR A 165 -13.71 -12.28 32.55
CA THR A 165 -14.72 -13.10 31.87
C THR A 165 -16.04 -12.32 31.71
N GLY A 166 -16.98 -12.85 30.93
CA GLY A 166 -18.27 -12.21 30.62
C GLY A 166 -18.18 -11.16 29.49
N ALA A 167 -19.33 -10.59 29.13
CA ALA A 167 -19.39 -9.50 28.15
C ALA A 167 -19.03 -8.17 28.83
N ALA A 168 -17.91 -7.57 28.41
CA ALA A 168 -17.46 -6.27 28.92
C ALA A 168 -16.70 -5.51 27.82
N THR A 169 -16.99 -4.22 27.72
CA THR A 169 -16.27 -3.31 26.81
C THR A 169 -14.94 -2.93 27.43
N THR A 170 -13.84 -3.32 26.78
CA THR A 170 -12.49 -3.09 27.33
C THR A 170 -11.54 -2.45 26.34
N PHE A 171 -11.91 -2.39 25.05
CA PHE A 171 -11.17 -1.66 24.04
C PHE A 171 -12.06 -0.71 23.24
N ASN A 172 -11.46 0.36 22.74
CA ASN A 172 -12.08 1.30 21.81
C ASN A 172 -11.18 1.45 20.59
N PRO A 173 -11.64 1.11 19.37
CA PRO A 173 -10.86 1.31 18.16
C PRO A 173 -10.69 2.81 17.89
N ARG A 174 -9.48 3.22 17.54
CA ARG A 174 -9.14 4.62 17.30
C ARG A 174 -8.28 4.78 16.05
N LEU A 175 -8.58 5.82 15.27
CA LEU A 175 -7.72 6.30 14.20
C LEU A 175 -7.07 7.60 14.61
N TYR A 176 -5.75 7.60 14.70
CA TYR A 176 -4.97 8.81 15.02
C TYR A 176 -4.45 9.44 13.74
N ASN A 177 -4.58 10.77 13.63
CA ASN A 177 -3.79 11.53 12.68
C ASN A 177 -2.38 11.71 13.25
N VAL A 178 -1.43 10.92 12.75
CA VAL A 178 -0.01 11.00 13.11
C VAL A 178 0.80 11.84 12.12
N GLY A 179 0.14 12.39 11.09
CA GLY A 179 0.73 13.32 10.15
C GLY A 179 0.86 14.74 10.70
N THR A 180 1.29 15.65 9.83
CA THR A 180 1.57 17.06 10.17
C THR A 180 0.49 18.04 9.72
N SER A 181 -0.54 17.57 9.03
CA SER A 181 -1.61 18.39 8.44
C SER A 181 -2.98 17.89 8.84
N ASP A 182 -4.00 18.75 8.75
CA ASP A 182 -5.39 18.34 8.91
C ASP A 182 -5.77 17.30 7.82
N VAL A 183 -6.51 16.28 8.23
CA VAL A 183 -7.00 15.22 7.34
C VAL A 183 -8.52 15.23 7.38
N LYS A 184 -9.16 15.05 6.22
CA LYS A 184 -10.61 14.96 6.12
C LYS A 184 -11.03 13.54 5.81
N ILE A 185 -11.84 12.94 6.68
CA ILE A 185 -12.22 11.54 6.64
C ILE A 185 -13.72 11.31 6.70
N TRP A 186 -14.14 10.16 6.17
CA TRP A 186 -15.42 9.52 6.42
C TRP A 186 -15.14 8.08 6.79
N VAL A 187 -15.83 7.59 7.80
CA VAL A 187 -15.69 6.22 8.27
C VAL A 187 -17.07 5.61 8.40
N SER A 188 -17.23 4.42 7.86
CA SER A 188 -18.41 3.58 8.04
C SER A 188 -18.00 2.35 8.82
N GLU A 189 -18.68 2.05 9.91
CA GLU A 189 -18.34 1.01 10.87
C GLU A 189 -19.43 -0.07 10.94
N MET A 190 -19.02 -1.31 11.17
CA MET A 190 -19.87 -2.45 11.46
C MET A 190 -19.24 -3.32 12.55
N SER A 191 -19.93 -3.45 13.68
CA SER A 191 -19.61 -4.36 14.78
C SER A 191 -20.70 -5.41 14.95
N THR A 192 -20.42 -6.42 15.76
CA THR A 192 -21.33 -7.55 16.03
C THR A 192 -22.27 -7.32 17.22
N HIS A 193 -22.09 -6.24 17.98
CA HIS A 193 -22.79 -5.96 19.22
C HIS A 193 -23.52 -4.61 19.18
N THR A 194 -22.79 -3.51 19.01
CA THR A 194 -23.33 -2.14 18.96
C THR A 194 -22.81 -1.46 17.71
N GLY A 195 -23.54 -1.61 16.60
CA GLY A 195 -23.22 -0.88 15.38
C GLY A 195 -23.59 0.59 15.58
N ASP A 196 -22.59 1.46 15.59
CA ASP A 196 -22.79 2.88 15.76
C ASP A 196 -22.70 3.58 14.40
N SER A 197 -23.75 4.35 14.05
CA SER A 197 -23.65 5.24 12.90
C SER A 197 -22.77 6.43 13.28
N ASP A 198 -21.54 6.50 12.78
CA ASP A 198 -20.67 7.68 12.98
C ASP A 198 -20.95 8.77 11.92
N ASN A 199 -20.54 9.99 12.24
CA ASN A 199 -20.69 11.15 11.40
C ASN A 199 -19.72 11.09 10.20
N GLY A 200 -20.21 11.47 9.02
CA GLY A 200 -19.34 11.75 7.88
C GLY A 200 -18.65 13.12 7.99
N ASN A 201 -17.74 13.40 7.06
CA ASN A 201 -17.17 14.74 6.86
C ASN A 201 -16.36 15.26 8.06
N ILE A 202 -15.61 14.36 8.70
CA ILE A 202 -14.84 14.65 9.90
C ILE A 202 -13.50 15.29 9.51
N LYS A 203 -13.19 16.43 10.14
CA LYS A 203 -11.84 17.00 10.13
C LYS A 203 -11.07 16.44 11.33
N LEU A 204 -9.90 15.84 11.07
CA LEU A 204 -9.00 15.30 12.07
C LEU A 204 -7.66 16.03 12.04
N SER A 205 -7.40 16.86 13.06
CA SER A 205 -6.15 17.62 13.18
C SER A 205 -4.96 16.76 13.63
N PRO A 206 -3.71 17.18 13.37
CA PRO A 206 -2.53 16.47 13.85
C PRO A 206 -2.59 16.14 15.34
N GLY A 207 -2.31 14.88 15.70
CA GLY A 207 -2.36 14.36 17.06
C GLY A 207 -3.77 14.03 17.58
N ALA A 208 -4.83 14.47 16.90
CA ALA A 208 -6.20 14.12 17.27
C ALA A 208 -6.55 12.69 16.80
N TYR A 209 -7.58 12.11 17.43
CA TYR A 209 -8.12 10.81 17.05
C TYR A 209 -9.61 10.84 16.83
N ARG A 210 -10.10 9.84 16.09
CA ARG A 210 -11.51 9.46 16.07
C ARG A 210 -11.66 8.06 16.63
N GLN A 211 -12.68 7.93 17.47
CA GLN A 211 -13.17 6.66 17.98
C GLN A 211 -14.44 6.35 17.20
N PHE A 212 -14.57 5.11 16.71
CA PHE A 212 -15.65 4.73 15.78
C PHE A 212 -16.69 3.78 16.36
N ASP A 213 -16.50 3.42 17.62
CA ASP A 213 -17.35 2.52 18.37
C ASP A 213 -17.26 2.96 19.85
N ASP A 214 -18.38 2.95 20.56
CA ASP A 214 -18.49 3.41 21.95
C ASP A 214 -17.88 2.44 22.98
N GLY A 215 -17.42 1.27 22.53
CA GLY A 215 -16.68 0.29 23.30
C GLY A 215 -16.97 -1.11 22.79
N VAL A 216 -15.91 -1.86 22.52
CA VAL A 216 -16.02 -3.18 21.93
C VAL A 216 -15.81 -4.27 22.97
N TYR A 217 -16.61 -5.34 22.89
CA TYR A 217 -16.47 -6.47 23.79
C TYR A 217 -15.15 -7.22 23.59
N LEU A 218 -14.37 -7.29 24.67
CA LEU A 218 -13.11 -8.02 24.69
C LEU A 218 -12.78 -8.51 26.10
N THR A 219 -12.97 -9.81 26.31
CA THR A 219 -12.59 -10.57 27.50
C THR A 219 -12.13 -11.97 27.07
N GLN A 220 -11.66 -12.79 28.02
CA GLN A 220 -11.30 -14.18 27.74
C GLN A 220 -12.44 -15.00 27.09
N THR A 221 -13.68 -14.64 27.38
CA THR A 221 -14.87 -15.44 27.00
C THR A 221 -15.74 -14.77 25.95
N HIS A 222 -15.54 -13.48 25.68
CA HIS A 222 -16.37 -12.69 24.77
C HIS A 222 -15.47 -11.79 23.95
N ASN A 223 -15.47 -11.97 22.64
CA ASN A 223 -14.62 -11.22 21.74
C ASN A 223 -15.44 -10.78 20.53
N GLU A 224 -15.30 -9.52 20.17
CA GLU A 224 -15.97 -8.92 19.02
C GLU A 224 -14.97 -8.56 17.92
N THR A 225 -15.49 -8.47 16.70
CA THR A 225 -14.75 -7.99 15.54
C THR A 225 -15.42 -6.72 15.03
N VAL A 226 -14.62 -5.71 14.72
CA VAL A 226 -15.09 -4.46 14.10
C VAL A 226 -14.51 -4.36 12.70
N THR A 227 -15.34 -3.95 11.74
CA THR A 227 -14.89 -3.67 10.37
C THR A 227 -15.23 -2.23 10.02
N PHE A 228 -14.32 -1.52 9.35
CA PHE A 228 -14.62 -0.18 8.87
C PHE A 228 -14.02 0.12 7.49
N ASP A 229 -14.79 0.90 6.72
CA ASP A 229 -14.34 1.51 5.47
C ASP A 229 -13.96 2.97 5.76
N ILE A 230 -12.71 3.35 5.48
CA ILE A 230 -12.19 4.70 5.67
C ILE A 230 -11.98 5.34 4.31
N THR A 231 -12.63 6.47 4.05
CA THR A 231 -12.30 7.32 2.91
C THR A 231 -11.68 8.62 3.37
N VAL A 232 -10.66 9.07 2.64
CA VAL A 232 -9.88 10.27 2.91
C VAL A 232 -9.95 11.16 1.68
N GLN A 233 -10.05 12.48 1.84
CA GLN A 233 -10.01 13.43 0.72
C GLN A 233 -8.64 14.09 0.53
N GLU A 234 -7.97 14.42 1.64
CA GLU A 234 -6.70 15.17 1.69
C GLU A 234 -5.67 14.36 2.48
N PRO A 235 -4.37 14.35 2.14
CA PRO A 235 -3.73 15.13 1.06
C PRO A 235 -3.96 14.58 -0.35
N GLU A 236 -4.47 13.35 -0.46
CA GLU A 236 -5.00 12.78 -1.69
C GLU A 236 -6.18 11.87 -1.34
N PRO A 237 -7.14 11.70 -2.27
CA PRO A 237 -8.21 10.74 -2.13
C PRO A 237 -7.69 9.33 -1.86
N ARG A 238 -8.15 8.70 -0.79
CA ARG A 238 -7.85 7.30 -0.49
C ARG A 238 -9.07 6.56 0.01
N TRP A 239 -9.12 5.26 -0.22
CA TRP A 239 -10.14 4.39 0.37
C TRP A 239 -9.48 3.13 0.89
N TYR A 240 -9.71 2.84 2.17
CA TYR A 240 -9.26 1.62 2.83
C TYR A 240 -10.43 0.84 3.38
N ARG A 241 -10.29 -0.48 3.35
CA ARG A 241 -11.10 -1.40 4.13
C ARG A 241 -10.24 -2.03 5.20
N VAL A 242 -10.71 -1.99 6.44
CA VAL A 242 -9.99 -2.50 7.61
C VAL A 242 -10.85 -3.49 8.35
N TYR A 243 -10.30 -4.67 8.63
CA TYR A 243 -10.83 -5.59 9.62
C TYR A 243 -9.99 -5.50 10.88
N TYR A 244 -10.65 -5.24 12.00
CA TYR A 244 -10.05 -5.00 13.29
C TYR A 244 -10.52 -6.10 14.26
N ALA A 245 -9.66 -7.09 14.52
CA ALA A 245 -10.00 -8.23 15.37
C ALA A 245 -9.06 -8.33 16.57
N PHE A 246 -9.61 -8.14 17.77
CA PHE A 246 -8.92 -8.52 19.00
C PHE A 246 -9.43 -9.87 19.51
N ARG A 247 -8.52 -10.63 20.08
CA ARG A 247 -8.81 -11.83 20.87
C ARG A 247 -8.07 -11.76 22.19
N VAL A 248 -8.64 -12.30 23.25
CA VAL A 248 -7.89 -12.59 24.46
C VAL A 248 -7.47 -14.05 24.44
N ASP A 249 -6.16 -14.29 24.43
CA ASP A 249 -5.59 -15.61 24.60
C ASP A 249 -5.20 -15.78 26.07
N ASN A 250 -5.86 -16.72 26.76
CA ASN A 250 -5.58 -17.04 28.15
C ASN A 250 -4.50 -18.12 28.31
N LYS A 251 -3.83 -18.54 27.23
CA LYS A 251 -2.71 -19.50 27.19
C LYS A 251 -3.03 -20.91 27.67
N SER A 252 -4.20 -21.15 28.26
CA SER A 252 -4.64 -22.47 28.69
C SER A 252 -5.17 -23.29 27.54
N THR A 253 -4.84 -24.58 27.53
CA THR A 253 -5.46 -25.62 26.70
C THR A 253 -6.32 -26.59 27.51
N THR A 254 -6.48 -26.32 28.81
CA THR A 254 -7.23 -27.18 29.73
C THR A 254 -8.71 -26.83 29.69
N GLY A 255 -9.59 -27.82 29.51
CA GLY A 255 -11.03 -27.59 29.52
C GLY A 255 -11.81 -28.74 28.91
N SER A 256 -13.12 -28.51 28.73
CA SER A 256 -13.99 -29.39 27.96
C SER A 256 -14.04 -28.95 26.50
N SER A 257 -14.35 -29.89 25.59
CA SER A 257 -14.61 -29.57 24.18
C SER A 257 -15.78 -28.58 24.07
N ASP A 258 -15.68 -27.63 23.14
CA ASP A 258 -16.70 -26.60 22.86
C ASP A 258 -17.01 -25.66 24.06
N ALA A 259 -16.01 -25.42 24.91
CA ALA A 259 -16.10 -24.50 26.03
C ALA A 259 -14.85 -23.61 26.13
N THR A 260 -14.98 -22.45 26.78
CA THR A 260 -13.80 -21.65 27.14
C THR A 260 -12.86 -22.49 28.01
N THR A 261 -11.56 -22.43 27.72
CA THR A 261 -10.52 -23.06 28.53
C THR A 261 -10.53 -22.49 29.95
N THR A 262 -10.23 -23.34 30.92
CA THR A 262 -10.13 -22.95 32.32
C THR A 262 -8.72 -22.50 32.62
N ASP A 263 -8.59 -21.26 33.08
CA ASP A 263 -7.35 -20.77 33.67
C ASP A 263 -7.66 -19.88 34.87
N SER A 264 -6.93 -20.11 35.97
CA SER A 264 -7.00 -19.27 37.17
C SER A 264 -5.87 -18.24 37.21
N ASN A 265 -4.79 -18.49 36.47
CA ASN A 265 -3.78 -17.48 36.20
C ASN A 265 -4.29 -16.59 35.08
N THR A 266 -4.22 -15.28 35.29
CA THR A 266 -4.62 -14.29 34.28
C THR A 266 -3.47 -13.35 33.92
N SER A 267 -2.29 -13.59 34.52
CA SER A 267 -1.14 -12.69 34.43
C SER A 267 -0.41 -12.81 33.09
N ASP A 268 -0.51 -13.97 32.45
CA ASP A 268 0.06 -14.31 31.14
C ASP A 268 -0.94 -14.18 29.99
N ASN A 269 -2.19 -13.82 30.29
CA ASN A 269 -3.20 -13.54 29.27
C ASN A 269 -2.72 -12.40 28.37
N THR A 270 -2.91 -12.57 27.06
CA THR A 270 -2.57 -11.56 26.06
C THR A 270 -3.79 -11.13 25.27
N ARG A 271 -3.76 -9.89 24.80
CA ARG A 271 -4.58 -9.43 23.68
C ARG A 271 -3.78 -9.69 22.41
N GLU A 272 -4.38 -10.44 21.51
CA GLU A 272 -3.89 -10.68 20.17
C GLU A 272 -4.65 -9.77 19.21
N LEU A 273 -3.95 -8.80 18.65
CA LEU A 273 -4.45 -7.92 17.59
C LEU A 273 -4.19 -8.56 16.24
N PHE A 274 -5.24 -8.70 15.44
CA PHE A 274 -5.15 -9.02 14.03
C PHE A 274 -5.77 -7.88 13.23
N LEU A 275 -5.02 -7.34 12.29
CA LEU A 275 -5.56 -6.40 11.30
C LEU A 275 -5.43 -7.00 9.91
N SER A 276 -6.43 -6.76 9.08
CA SER A 276 -6.27 -6.83 7.63
C SER A 276 -6.66 -5.49 7.04
N VAL A 277 -5.83 -4.97 6.14
CA VAL A 277 -6.03 -3.66 5.53
C VAL A 277 -5.88 -3.77 4.03
N GLN A 278 -6.91 -3.40 3.31
CA GLN A 278 -6.88 -3.29 1.86
C GLN A 278 -6.95 -1.82 1.44
N ARG A 279 -6.09 -1.39 0.53
CA ARG A 279 -6.31 -0.12 -0.18
C ARG A 279 -7.17 -0.37 -1.41
N LEU A 280 -8.32 0.28 -1.46
CA LEU A 280 -9.30 0.21 -2.54
C LEU A 280 -9.15 1.40 -3.52
N TYR A 281 -8.59 2.52 -3.04
CA TYR A 281 -8.27 3.71 -3.84
C TYR A 281 -7.07 4.46 -3.25
#